data_AF-A0A8X7ZN59-F1
#
_entry.id   AF-A0A8X7ZN59-F1
#
_cell.length_a   1.000
_cell.length_b   1.000
_cell.length_c   1.000
_cell.angle_alpha   90.00
_cell.angle_beta   90.00
_cell.angle_gamma   90.00
#
_symmetry.space_group_name_H-M   'P 1'
#
loop_
_entity.id
_entity.type
_entity.pdbx_description
1 polymer ?
#
loop_
_entity_poly.entity_id
_entity_poly.type
_entity_poly.pdbx_seq_one_letter_code
_entity_poly.pdbx_strand_id
1 'polypeptide(L)' 'MNCQKCRRKALEAVAETDGVCFLGLEGENKEKVVVIGDGVDAAKLACRLRKKVGYTDIISVAPADN' A
#
# COMPACT_ATOMS: atom_id res chain seq x y z
N MET A 1 9.30 -7.93 -2.43
CA MET A 1 9.20 -6.77 -3.36
C MET A 1 10.61 -6.29 -3.73
N ASN A 2 11.36 -7.05 -4.54
CA ASN A 2 12.83 -6.90 -4.66
C ASN A 2 13.32 -6.05 -5.85
N CYS A 3 12.42 -5.39 -6.58
CA CYS A 3 12.79 -4.55 -7.73
C CYS A 3 12.29 -3.11 -7.55
N GLN A 4 13.11 -2.13 -7.93
CA GLN A 4 12.76 -0.71 -7.87
C GLN A 4 11.50 -0.39 -8.70
N LYS A 5 11.35 -1.04 -9.86
CA LYS A 5 10.14 -0.94 -10.70
C LYS A 5 8.87 -1.44 -9.97
N CYS A 6 8.97 -2.53 -9.21
CA CYS A 6 7.85 -3.07 -8.44
C CYS A 6 7.45 -2.15 -7.30
N ARG A 7 8.43 -1.56 -6.60
CA ARG A 7 8.18 -0.56 -5.54
C ARG A 7 7.44 0.65 -6.09
N ARG A 8 7.89 1.19 -7.24
CA ARG A 8 7.23 2.32 -7.89
C ARG A 8 5.79 1.99 -8.29
N LYS A 9 5.56 0.84 -8.93
CA LYS A 9 4.20 0.40 -9.31
C LYS A 9 3.27 0.22 -8.12
N ALA A 10 3.79 -0.24 -6.98
CA ALA A 10 2.99 -0.40 -5.78
C ALA A 10 2.59 0.96 -5.19
N LEU A 11 3.55 1.87 -5.07
CA LEU A 11 3.29 3.25 -4.63
C LEU A 11 2.27 3.93 -5.55
N GLU A 12 2.41 3.77 -6.86
CA GLU A 12 1.49 4.32 -7.85
C GLU A 12 0.08 3.73 -7.70
N ALA A 13 -0.02 2.40 -7.53
CA ALA A 13 -1.30 1.74 -7.31
C ALA A 13 -2.01 2.19 -6.01
N VAL A 14 -1.23 2.48 -4.97
CA VAL A 14 -1.74 3.04 -3.72
C VAL A 14 -2.16 4.49 -3.90
N ALA A 15 -1.35 5.30 -4.58
CA ALA A 15 -1.67 6.70 -4.87
C ALA A 15 -2.92 6.86 -5.76
N GLU A 16 -3.17 5.89 -6.66
CA GLU A 16 -4.39 5.82 -7.47
C GLU A 16 -5.67 5.41 -6.68
N THR A 17 -5.56 5.21 -5.37
CA THR A 17 -6.69 4.84 -4.52
C THR A 17 -7.30 6.08 -3.87
N ASP A 18 -8.59 6.29 -4.07
CA ASP A 18 -9.33 7.37 -3.44
C ASP A 18 -9.24 7.30 -1.90
N GLY A 19 -9.11 8.47 -1.28
CA GLY A 19 -9.00 8.60 0.18
C GLY A 19 -7.59 8.55 0.73
N VAL A 20 -6.58 8.16 -0.08
CA VAL A 20 -5.19 8.12 0.38
C VAL A 20 -4.64 9.54 0.54
N CYS A 21 -4.20 9.87 1.75
CA CYS A 21 -3.60 11.16 2.07
C CYS A 21 -2.07 11.05 2.19
N PHE A 22 -1.58 9.95 2.79
CA PHE A 22 -0.16 9.65 2.90
C PHE A 22 0.12 8.20 2.56
N LEU A 23 1.29 7.98 2.00
CA LEU A 23 1.81 6.65 1.67
C LEU A 23 3.32 6.63 1.86
N GLY A 24 3.83 5.51 2.35
CA GLY A 24 5.23 5.32 2.71
C GLY A 24 5.69 3.89 2.51
N LEU A 25 7.00 3.69 2.44
CA LEU A 25 7.63 2.38 2.43
C LEU A 25 8.40 2.18 3.73
N GLU A 26 8.11 1.10 4.43
CA GLU A 26 8.74 0.69 5.69
C GLU A 26 9.41 -0.68 5.60
N GLY A 27 10.21 -0.98 6.62
CA GLY A 27 11.06 -2.17 6.72
C GLY A 27 12.44 -1.96 6.08
N GLU A 28 13.45 -2.73 6.55
CA GLU A 28 14.83 -2.65 6.05
C GLU A 28 14.93 -2.79 4.52
N ASN A 29 14.11 -3.68 3.94
CA ASN A 29 14.08 -3.88 2.49
C ASN A 29 13.01 -3.05 1.77
N LYS A 30 12.35 -2.09 2.44
CA LYS A 30 11.24 -1.29 1.88
C LYS A 30 10.15 -2.20 1.29
N GLU A 31 9.78 -3.20 2.06
CA GLU A 31 8.88 -4.28 1.66
C GLU A 31 7.46 -4.09 2.18
N LYS A 32 7.28 -3.23 3.19
CA LYS A 32 5.98 -2.88 3.75
C LYS A 32 5.52 -1.55 3.18
N VAL A 33 4.27 -1.48 2.74
CA VAL A 33 3.66 -0.23 2.29
C VAL A 33 2.72 0.24 3.40
N VAL A 34 2.93 1.46 3.87
CA VAL A 34 2.08 2.10 4.88
C VAL A 34 1.24 3.15 4.18
N VAL A 35 -0.05 3.19 4.51
CA VAL A 35 -1.03 4.04 3.85
C VAL A 35 -1.90 4.65 4.94
N ILE A 36 -2.05 5.97 4.89
CA ILE A 36 -2.91 6.74 5.78
C ILE A 36 -3.89 7.49 4.90
N GLY A 37 -5.17 7.37 5.21
CA GLY A 37 -6.21 7.99 4.42
C GLY A 37 -7.58 7.81 5.05
N ASP A 38 -8.52 8.64 4.63
CA ASP A 38 -9.92 8.58 5.05
C ASP A 38 -10.75 7.91 3.95
N GLY A 39 -11.58 6.94 4.31
CA GLY A 39 -12.37 6.17 3.34
C GLY A 39 -11.57 5.18 2.47
N VAL A 40 -10.34 4.82 2.87
CA VAL A 40 -9.51 3.86 2.13
C VAL A 40 -10.01 2.42 2.35
N ASP A 41 -10.42 1.77 1.27
CA ASP A 41 -10.78 0.35 1.30
C ASP A 41 -9.52 -0.54 1.24
N ALA A 42 -9.10 -1.03 2.41
CA ALA A 42 -7.90 -1.86 2.56
C ALA A 42 -7.97 -3.18 1.76
N ALA A 43 -9.16 -3.80 1.66
CA ALA A 43 -9.34 -5.05 0.93
C ALA A 43 -9.18 -4.84 -0.58
N LYS A 44 -9.79 -3.78 -1.12
CA LYS A 44 -9.68 -3.40 -2.53
C LYS A 44 -8.25 -2.99 -2.88
N LEU A 45 -7.59 -2.26 -1.98
CA LEU A 45 -6.18 -1.87 -2.12
C LEU A 45 -5.27 -3.10 -2.20
N ALA A 46 -5.41 -4.04 -1.26
CA ALA A 46 -4.64 -5.28 -1.26
C ALA A 46 -4.90 -6.12 -2.52
N CYS A 47 -6.15 -6.18 -2.99
CA CYS A 47 -6.50 -6.88 -4.23
C CYS A 47 -5.82 -6.23 -5.46
N ARG A 48 -5.81 -4.90 -5.56
CA ARG A 48 -5.11 -4.17 -6.63
C ARG A 48 -3.61 -4.42 -6.59
N LEU A 49 -3.00 -4.40 -5.40
CA LEU A 49 -1.57 -4.68 -5.22
C LEU A 49 -1.23 -6.12 -5.61
N ARG A 50 -2.07 -7.10 -5.22
CA ARG A 50 -1.93 -8.50 -5.65
C ARG A 50 -1.87 -8.65 -7.16
N LYS A 51 -2.69 -7.89 -7.89
CA LYS A 51 -2.74 -7.91 -9.35
C LYS A 51 -1.55 -7.21 -10.02
N LYS A 52 -1.15 -6.02 -9.53
CA LYS A 52 -0.11 -5.20 -10.17
C LYS A 52 1.33 -5.59 -9.78
N VAL A 53 1.53 -6.00 -8.54
CA VAL A 53 2.86 -6.15 -7.92
C VAL A 53 3.16 -7.61 -7.57
N GLY A 54 2.12 -8.42 -7.43
CA GLY A 54 2.19 -9.82 -7.00
C GLY A 54 1.80 -9.98 -5.54
N TYR A 55 2.18 -11.10 -4.93
CA TYR A 55 1.76 -11.48 -3.58
C TYR A 55 1.86 -10.33 -2.56
N THR A 56 0.75 -10.01 -1.91
CA THR A 56 0.60 -8.88 -0.97
C THR A 56 -0.36 -9.30 0.14
N ASP A 57 0.05 -9.16 1.39
CA ASP A 57 -0.81 -9.41 2.56
C ASP A 57 -1.09 -8.12 3.32
N ILE A 58 -2.27 -8.07 3.93
CA ILE A 58 -2.63 -7.01 4.88
C ILE A 58 -2.08 -7.45 6.24
N ILE A 59 -1.15 -6.66 6.78
CA ILE A 59 -0.48 -6.99 8.05
C ILE A 59 -1.29 -6.43 9.24
N SER A 60 -1.67 -5.15 9.15
CA SER A 60 -2.51 -4.47 10.12
C SER A 60 -3.38 -3.44 9.42
N VAL A 61 -4.59 -3.25 9.95
CA VAL A 61 -5.45 -2.11 9.66
C VAL A 61 -5.84 -1.53 10.99
N ALA A 62 -5.55 -0.26 11.20
CA ALA A 62 -5.93 0.49 12.38
C ALA A 62 -6.57 1.80 11.94
N PRO A 63 -7.53 2.34 12.70
CA PRO A 63 -7.93 3.72 12.54
C PRO A 63 -6.70 4.62 12.71
N ALA A 64 -6.64 5.70 11.92
CA ALA A 64 -5.71 6.78 12.17
C ALA A 64 -6.28 7.58 13.36
N ASP A 65 -6.13 7.05 14.57
CA ASP A 65 -6.56 7.73 15.79
C ASP A 65 -5.77 9.05 15.92
N ASN A 66 -6.52 10.15 16.12
CA ASN A 66 -6.04 11.50 16.46
C ASN A 66 -5.82 11.59 17.97
#